data_AF-A0A0N0PF97-F1
#
_entry.id   AF-A0A0N0PF97-F1
#
_cell.length_a   1.000
_cell.length_b   1.000
_cell.length_c   1.000
_cell.angle_alpha   90.00
_cell.angle_beta   90.00
_cell.angle_gamma   90.00
#
_symmetry.space_group_name_H-M   'P 1'
#
loop_
_entity.id
_entity.type
_entity.pdbx_description
1 polymer ?
#
loop_
_entity_poly.entity_id
_entity_poly.type
_entity_poly.pdbx_seq_one_letter_code
_entity_poly.pdbx_strand_id
1 'polypeptide(L)'
;MSLWVCLTFAGISKLCFEQDCEPVWRARDDAVKSTCRETGVVCREHVSHTLWEPDTVIRYNGGIPPLTYQMFLVSLCFYWRNTYTKIYCRHLSSPCLYPTLRYEVFQLRPSL
;
A
#
# COMPACT_ATOMS: atom_id res chain seq x y z
N MET A 1 24.44 0.45 23.30
CA MET A 1 25.02 -0.69 22.55
C MET A 1 24.49 -0.61 21.14
N SER A 2 25.36 -0.30 20.19
CA SER A 2 25.01 0.08 18.81
C SER A 2 24.58 -1.15 17.99
N LEU A 3 23.49 -1.02 17.21
CA LEU A 3 22.94 -2.06 16.32
C LEU A 3 24.01 -2.71 15.41
N TRP A 4 25.02 -1.92 15.04
CA TRP A 4 26.24 -2.32 14.35
C TRP A 4 26.95 -3.53 14.98
N VAL A 5 27.18 -3.52 16.28
CA VAL A 5 27.89 -4.62 16.98
C VAL A 5 27.06 -5.90 16.92
N CYS A 6 25.74 -5.79 17.00
CA CYS A 6 24.83 -6.94 16.97
C CYS A 6 24.80 -7.61 15.59
N LEU A 7 24.69 -6.82 14.52
CA LEU A 7 24.60 -7.34 13.15
C LEU A 7 25.87 -8.07 12.71
N THR A 8 27.04 -7.53 13.03
CA THR A 8 28.33 -8.10 12.62
C THR A 8 28.72 -9.30 13.50
N PHE A 9 28.43 -9.27 14.80
CA PHE A 9 28.82 -10.35 15.72
C PHE A 9 27.95 -11.61 15.57
N ALA A 10 26.66 -11.45 15.23
CA ALA A 10 25.72 -12.55 15.11
C ALA A 10 25.63 -13.18 13.71
N GLY A 11 26.41 -12.69 12.72
CA GLY A 11 26.40 -13.23 11.35
C GLY A 11 25.04 -13.10 10.66
N ILE A 12 24.29 -12.03 10.96
CA ILE A 12 22.92 -11.84 10.45
C ILE A 12 22.98 -11.46 8.98
N SER A 13 22.38 -12.27 8.10
CA SER A 13 22.33 -12.01 6.66
C SER A 13 21.09 -11.24 6.22
N LYS A 14 20.01 -11.29 7.00
CA LYS A 14 18.73 -10.66 6.68
C LYS A 14 18.04 -10.10 7.92
N LEU A 15 17.55 -8.87 7.82
CA LEU A 15 16.71 -8.21 8.82
C LEU A 15 15.33 -7.95 8.21
N CYS A 16 14.27 -8.40 8.89
CA CYS A 16 12.89 -8.17 8.49
C CYS A 16 12.13 -7.47 9.63
N PHE A 17 11.33 -6.46 9.30
CA PHE A 17 10.44 -5.80 10.26
C PHE A 17 9.15 -5.32 9.60
N GLU A 18 8.14 -5.07 10.42
CA GLU A 18 6.86 -4.52 10.00
C GLU A 18 6.97 -3.00 9.80
N GLN A 19 6.37 -2.47 8.74
CA GLN A 19 6.45 -1.05 8.43
C GLN A 19 5.57 -0.24 9.39
N ASP A 20 6.20 0.69 10.11
CA ASP A 20 5.52 1.74 10.87
C ASP A 20 5.30 2.96 9.96
N CYS A 21 4.03 3.33 9.74
CA CYS A 21 3.69 4.46 8.86
C CYS A 21 3.68 5.82 9.58
N GLU A 22 3.80 5.86 10.91
CA GLU A 22 3.81 7.11 11.65
C GLU A 22 5.14 7.86 11.47
N PRO A 23 5.11 9.20 11.31
CA PRO A 23 6.30 9.98 10.99
C PRO A 23 7.37 9.94 12.10
N VAL A 24 6.97 9.70 13.35
CA VAL A 24 7.88 9.60 14.51
C VAL A 24 8.86 8.44 14.38
N TRP A 25 8.48 7.35 13.72
CA TRP A 25 9.30 6.14 13.57
C TRP A 25 10.21 6.18 12.35
N ARG A 26 10.00 7.12 11.42
CA ARG A 26 10.76 7.21 10.18
C ARG A 26 12.26 7.37 10.40
N ALA A 27 12.67 8.26 11.31
CA ALA A 27 14.09 8.48 11.60
C ALA A 27 14.79 7.24 12.17
N ARG A 28 14.07 6.45 12.99
CA ARG A 28 14.54 5.18 13.52
C ARG A 28 14.74 4.17 12.39
N ASP A 29 13.73 3.98 11.55
CA ASP A 29 13.75 2.98 10.48
C ASP A 29 14.79 3.32 9.41
N ASP A 30 14.96 4.60 9.09
CA ASP A 30 16.01 5.07 8.18
C ASP A 30 17.42 4.78 8.73
N ALA A 31 17.64 4.96 10.03
CA ALA A 31 18.91 4.63 10.68
C ALA A 31 19.19 3.11 10.69
N VAL A 32 18.15 2.27 10.86
CA VAL A 32 18.29 0.82 10.73
C VAL A 32 18.60 0.43 9.29
N LYS A 33 17.88 0.99 8.32
CA LYS A 33 18.13 0.74 6.89
C LYS A 33 19.52 1.18 6.46
N SER A 34 20.02 2.33 6.93
CA SER A 34 21.38 2.78 6.63
C SER A 34 22.42 1.82 7.22
N THR A 35 22.24 1.42 8.47
CA THR A 35 23.12 0.46 9.15
C THR A 35 23.16 -0.88 8.41
N CYS A 36 22.00 -1.40 7.97
CA CYS A 36 21.94 -2.63 7.19
C CYS A 36 22.64 -2.50 5.82
N ARG A 37 22.52 -1.35 5.15
CA ARG A 37 23.22 -1.08 3.88
C ARG A 37 24.74 -1.05 4.08
N GLU A 38 25.21 -0.41 5.14
CA GLU A 38 26.64 -0.32 5.47
C GLU A 38 27.25 -1.69 5.80
N THR A 39 26.49 -2.56 6.46
CA THR A 39 26.92 -3.90 6.86
C THR A 39 26.67 -4.98 5.81
N GLY A 40 26.03 -4.65 4.67
CA GLY A 40 25.70 -5.61 3.63
C GLY A 40 24.55 -6.57 3.98
N VAL A 41 23.79 -6.28 5.03
CA VAL A 41 22.65 -7.08 5.48
C VAL A 41 21.40 -6.75 4.65
N VAL A 42 20.70 -7.78 4.17
CA VAL A 42 19.47 -7.58 3.41
C VAL A 42 18.34 -7.13 4.34
N CYS A 43 17.91 -5.87 4.19
CA CYS A 43 16.78 -5.32 4.95
C CYS A 43 15.47 -5.45 4.15
N ARG A 44 14.40 -5.98 4.76
CA ARG A 44 13.06 -6.09 4.17
C ARG A 44 12.02 -5.54 5.12
N GLU A 45 11.27 -4.53 4.66
CA GLU A 45 10.09 -4.02 5.35
C GLU A 45 8.82 -4.52 4.68
N HIS A 46 7.80 -4.85 5.47
CA HIS A 46 6.50 -5.29 4.98
C HIS A 46 5.36 -4.56 5.67
N VAL A 47 4.33 -4.20 4.91
CA VAL A 47 3.11 -3.57 5.45
C VAL A 47 2.17 -4.65 5.95
N SER A 48 1.89 -4.65 7.26
CA SER A 48 0.98 -5.61 7.91
C SER A 48 0.11 -4.95 8.98
N HIS A 49 0.57 -3.87 9.61
CA HIS A 49 -0.19 -3.11 10.61
C HIS A 49 -1.38 -2.34 10.03
N THR A 50 -1.37 -2.05 8.73
CA THR A 50 -2.45 -1.35 8.03
C THR A 50 -3.05 -2.25 6.96
N LEU A 51 -4.37 -2.12 6.74
CA LEU A 51 -5.08 -2.89 5.72
C LEU A 51 -4.59 -2.62 4.29
N TRP A 52 -4.05 -1.42 4.06
CA TRP A 52 -3.50 -0.98 2.79
C TRP A 52 -2.25 -0.15 3.02
N GLU A 53 -1.32 -0.20 2.07
CA GLU A 53 -0.14 0.66 2.07
C GLU A 53 -0.56 2.15 2.02
N PRO A 54 -0.27 2.95 3.05
CA PRO A 54 -0.76 4.34 3.16
C PRO A 54 -0.31 5.23 2.00
N ASP A 55 0.94 5.09 1.57
CA ASP A 55 1.50 5.84 0.43
C ASP A 55 0.74 5.56 -0.86
N THR A 56 0.25 4.34 -1.03
CA THR A 56 -0.58 3.98 -2.17
C THR A 56 -1.92 4.69 -2.11
N VAL A 57 -2.60 4.69 -0.96
CA VAL A 57 -3.89 5.40 -0.81
C VAL A 57 -3.73 6.91 -1.07
N ILE A 58 -2.66 7.53 -0.54
CA ILE A 58 -2.36 8.95 -0.75
C ILE A 58 -2.12 9.24 -2.24
N ARG A 59 -1.37 8.39 -2.95
CA ARG A 59 -1.15 8.52 -4.40
C ARG A 59 -2.46 8.51 -5.20
N TYR A 60 -3.40 7.62 -4.86
CA TYR A 60 -4.71 7.57 -5.53
C TYR A 60 -5.60 8.77 -5.21
N ASN A 61 -5.35 9.47 -4.10
CA ASN A 61 -6.02 10.72 -3.75
C ASN A 61 -5.30 11.97 -4.30
N GLY A 62 -4.46 11.82 -5.32
CA GLY A 62 -3.74 12.96 -5.93
C GLY A 62 -2.54 13.44 -5.12
N GLY A 63 -1.96 12.59 -4.26
CA GLY A 63 -0.78 12.92 -3.46
C GLY A 63 -1.09 13.64 -2.15
N ILE A 64 -2.37 13.86 -1.84
CA ILE A 64 -2.82 14.49 -0.60
C ILE A 64 -3.51 13.42 0.25
N PRO A 65 -3.23 13.29 1.56
CA PRO A 65 -3.96 12.35 2.40
C PRO A 65 -5.45 12.69 2.46
N PRO A 66 -6.36 11.70 2.39
CA PRO A 66 -7.79 11.95 2.44
C PRO A 66 -8.17 12.56 3.80
N LEU A 67 -8.76 13.76 3.76
CA LEU A 67 -9.12 14.52 4.97
C LEU A 67 -10.48 14.12 5.54
N THR A 68 -11.27 13.34 4.79
CA THR A 68 -12.57 12.83 5.21
C THR A 68 -12.66 11.33 4.97
N TYR A 69 -13.46 10.64 5.77
CA TYR A 69 -13.69 9.20 5.61
C TYR A 69 -14.30 8.86 4.23
N GLN A 70 -15.21 9.70 3.73
CA GLN A 70 -15.80 9.54 2.39
C GLN A 70 -14.73 9.62 1.29
N MET A 71 -13.80 10.57 1.37
CA MET A 71 -12.68 10.66 0.43
C MET A 71 -11.80 9.42 0.49
N PHE A 72 -11.50 8.92 1.69
CA PHE A 72 -10.73 7.69 1.88
C PHE A 72 -11.37 6.48 1.17
N LEU A 73 -12.69 6.29 1.33
CA LEU A 73 -13.43 5.23 0.64
C LEU A 73 -13.35 5.38 -0.89
N VAL A 74 -13.49 6.59 -1.41
CA VAL A 74 -13.36 6.88 -2.85
C VAL A 74 -11.95 6.54 -3.35
N SER A 75 -10.89 6.92 -2.62
CA SER A 75 -9.51 6.57 -2.97
C SER A 75 -9.29 5.06 -3.01
N LEU A 76 -9.88 4.31 -2.06
CA LEU A 76 -9.85 2.85 -2.07
C LEU A 76 -10.59 2.25 -3.28
N CYS A 77 -11.73 2.82 -3.69
CA CYS A 77 -12.43 2.39 -4.89
C CYS A 77 -11.56 2.56 -6.16
N PHE A 78 -10.80 3.65 -6.27
CA PHE A 78 -9.86 3.85 -7.39
C PHE A 78 -8.67 2.89 -7.35
N TYR A 79 -8.12 2.65 -6.16
CA TYR A 79 -7.09 1.64 -5.94
C TYR A 79 -7.57 0.26 -6.38
N TRP A 80 -8.78 -0.13 -5.97
CA TRP A 80 -9.38 -1.43 -6.30
C TRP A 80 -9.64 -1.57 -7.80
N ARG A 81 -10.17 -0.52 -8.45
CA ARG A 81 -10.34 -0.51 -9.91
C ARG A 81 -9.04 -0.80 -10.65
N ASN A 82 -7.91 -0.20 -10.26
CA ASN A 82 -6.63 -0.36 -10.97
C ASN A 82 -5.89 -1.67 -10.65
N THR A 83 -6.08 -2.23 -9.44
CA THR A 83 -5.47 -3.50 -9.05
C THR A 83 -6.26 -4.70 -9.58
N TYR A 84 -7.59 -4.66 -9.56
CA TYR A 84 -8.43 -5.77 -10.01
C TYR A 84 -8.70 -5.79 -11.52
N THR A 85 -8.65 -4.65 -12.22
CA THR A 85 -8.67 -4.68 -13.71
C THR A 85 -7.44 -5.40 -14.27
N LYS A 86 -6.26 -5.30 -13.64
CA LYS A 86 -5.08 -6.07 -14.07
C LYS A 86 -5.21 -7.57 -13.86
N ILE A 87 -5.93 -8.01 -12.83
CA ILE A 87 -6.16 -9.44 -12.52
C ILE A 87 -7.24 -10.02 -13.44
N TYR A 88 -8.33 -9.29 -13.69
CA TYR A 88 -9.44 -9.76 -14.53
C TYR A 88 -9.20 -9.61 -16.05
N CYS A 89 -8.38 -8.65 -16.50
CA CYS A 89 -8.10 -8.47 -17.95
C CYS A 89 -7.23 -9.57 -18.59
N ARG A 90 -6.67 -10.52 -17.84
CA ARG A 90 -5.91 -11.62 -18.45
C ARG A 90 -6.76 -12.81 -18.88
N HIS A 91 -8.03 -12.91 -18.47
CA HIS A 91 -8.81 -14.13 -18.78
C HIS A 91 -10.31 -14.01 -19.05
N LEU A 92 -11.02 -12.89 -18.86
CA LEU A 92 -12.42 -12.84 -19.31
C LEU A 92 -12.86 -11.47 -19.84
N SER A 93 -13.18 -11.48 -21.13
CA SER A 93 -14.26 -10.71 -21.74
C SER A 93 -15.58 -11.00 -21.03
N SER A 94 -15.93 -10.25 -19.97
CA SER A 94 -17.29 -9.76 -19.68
C SER A 94 -17.39 -9.11 -18.29
N PRO A 95 -18.08 -7.96 -18.16
CA PRO A 95 -18.17 -7.19 -16.93
C PRO A 95 -19.43 -7.54 -16.13
N CYS A 96 -19.25 -8.27 -15.03
CA CYS A 96 -20.26 -8.46 -14.00
C CYS A 96 -19.55 -8.35 -12.65
N LEU A 97 -19.98 -7.63 -11.62
CA LEU A 97 -21.01 -6.62 -11.39
C LEU A 97 -20.92 -6.40 -9.88
N TYR A 98 -20.86 -5.17 -9.38
CA TYR A 98 -21.68 -4.83 -8.21
C TYR A 98 -22.24 -3.42 -8.39
N PRO A 99 -23.49 -3.24 -7.96
CA PRO A 99 -24.51 -2.59 -8.75
C PRO A 99 -24.71 -1.22 -8.14
N THR A 100 -24.62 -0.15 -8.93
CA THR A 100 -25.29 1.16 -8.75
C THR A 100 -25.20 1.91 -7.39
N LEU A 101 -24.56 1.37 -6.36
CA LEU A 101 -25.16 1.37 -5.01
C LEU A 101 -26.70 1.11 -5.10
N ARG A 102 -27.02 0.00 -5.78
CA ARG A 102 -28.21 -0.52 -6.48
C ARG A 102 -29.26 0.41 -7.11
N TYR A 103 -29.34 1.73 -6.86
CA TYR A 103 -30.58 2.44 -7.19
C TYR A 103 -30.62 3.60 -8.21
N GLU A 104 -29.53 4.20 -8.75
CA GLU A 104 -29.71 5.38 -9.64
C GLU A 104 -28.82 5.53 -10.92
N VAL A 105 -28.39 4.44 -11.57
CA VAL A 105 -27.65 4.53 -12.86
C VAL A 105 -28.22 3.55 -13.90
N PHE A 106 -29.55 3.53 -14.03
CA PHE A 106 -30.24 2.74 -15.06
C PHE A 106 -31.47 3.48 -15.59
N GLN A 107 -31.29 4.69 -16.12
CA GLN A 107 -32.36 5.41 -16.83
C GLN A 107 -31.92 6.11 -18.12
N LEU A 108 -30.73 5.84 -18.67
CA LEU A 108 -30.35 6.39 -19.98
C LEU A 108 -29.68 5.31 -20.85
N ARG A 109 -30.50 4.41 -21.41
CA ARG A 109 -30.21 3.82 -22.72
C ARG A 109 -30.75 4.78 -23.79
N PRO A 110 -29.95 5.24 -24.77
CA PRO A 110 -30.52 5.66 -26.03
C PRO A 110 -30.95 4.40 -26.78
N SER A 111 -32.24 4.36 -27.11
CA SER A 111 -32.86 3.45 -28.07
C SER A 111 -32.13 3.50 -29.42
N LEU A 112 -31.77 2.32 -29.95
CA LEU A 112 -32.01 1.88 -31.34
C LEU A 112 -31.47 0.44 -31.51
#